data_AF-A0A6M3K7L8-F1
#
_entry.id   AF-A0A6M3K7L8-F1
#
_cell.length_a   1.000
_cell.length_b   1.000
_cell.length_c   1.000
_cell.angle_alpha   90.00
_cell.angle_beta   90.00
_cell.angle_gamma   90.00
#
_symmetry.space_group_name_H-M   'P 1'
#
loop_
_entity.id
_entity.type
_entity.pdbx_description
1 polymer ?
#
loop_
_entity_poly.entity_id
_entity_poly.type
_entity_poly.pdbx_seq_one_letter_code
_entity_poly.pdbx_strand_id
1 'polypeptide(L)' 'MAYSVVGIVNMGLSRIGVKRITALDEDSSQAIAANAIWEYIRDEVLETKDWRFAKTRI' A
#
# COMPACT_ATOMS: atom_id res chain seq x y z
N MET A 1 8.73 5.82 12.98
CA MET A 1 7.31 6.17 12.74
C MET A 1 6.80 5.18 11.71
N ALA A 2 5.93 4.24 12.08
CA ALA A 2 5.35 3.31 11.12
C ALA A 2 4.20 4.04 10.40
N TYR A 3 4.31 4.21 9.09
CA TYR A 3 3.20 4.75 8.30
C TYR A 3 2.12 3.68 8.16
N SER A 4 0.86 4.05 8.39
CA SER A 4 -0.26 3.18 8.08
C SER A 4 -0.36 2.97 6.56
N VAL A 5 -0.94 1.84 6.14
CA VAL A 5 -1.18 1.53 4.72
C VAL A 5 -1.95 2.67 4.04
N VAL A 6 -3.03 3.14 4.68
CA VAL A 6 -3.81 4.32 4.23
C VAL A 6 -2.93 5.55 4.07
N GLY A 7 -1.99 5.80 5.00
CA GLY A 7 -1.04 6.90 4.90
C GLY A 7 -0.12 6.79 3.68
N ILE A 8 0.38 5.59 3.38
CA ILE A 8 1.23 5.32 2.21
C ILE A 8 0.44 5.52 0.91
N VAL A 9 -0.77 4.96 0.83
CA VAL A 9 -1.66 5.14 -0.32
C VAL A 9 -1.99 6.62 -0.54
N ASN A 10 -2.31 7.36 0.53
CA ASN A 10 -2.62 8.79 0.43
C ASN A 10 -1.43 9.65 -0.01
N MET A 11 -0.19 9.25 0.29
CA MET A 11 1.00 9.89 -0.26
C MET A 11 1.07 9.71 -1.78
N GLY A 12 0.74 8.51 -2.28
CA GLY A 12 0.61 8.23 -3.71
C GLY A 12 -0.51 9.05 -4.36
N LEU A 13 -1.72 8.98 -3.81
CA LEU A 13 -2.90 9.72 -4.31
C LEU A 13 -2.65 11.23 -4.37
N SER A 14 -1.94 11.79 -3.38
CA SER A 14 -1.58 13.21 -3.37
C SER A 14 -0.65 13.60 -4.53
N ARG A 15 0.21 12.69 -5.03
CA ARG A 15 1.11 12.96 -6.16
C ARG A 15 0.39 12.97 -7.50
N ILE A 16 -0.68 12.20 -7.63
CA ILE A 16 -1.52 12.15 -8.84
C ILE A 16 -2.69 13.15 -8.81
N GLY A 17 -2.81 13.94 -7.73
CA GLY A 17 -3.85 14.99 -7.61
C GLY A 17 -5.26 14.43 -7.38
N VAL A 18 -5.35 13.19 -6.90
CA VAL A 18 -6.62 12.49 -6.69
C VAL A 18 -7.05 12.63 -5.22
N LYS A 19 -8.36 12.50 -4.96
CA LYS A 19 -8.91 12.60 -3.60
C LYS A 19 -8.27 11.54 -2.68
N ARG A 20 -8.08 11.91 -1.41
CA ARG A 20 -7.55 11.01 -0.38
C ARG A 20 -8.65 10.08 0.12
N ILE A 21 -8.23 8.89 0.52
CA ILE A 21 -9.04 7.87 1.16
C ILE A 21 -8.90 7.97 2.69
N THR A 22 -9.94 7.64 3.43
CA THR A 22 -9.93 7.54 4.90
C THR A 22 -9.78 6.10 5.36
N ALA A 23 -10.19 5.14 4.55
CA ALA A 23 -10.08 3.72 4.83
C ALA A 23 -9.80 2.90 3.56
N LEU A 24 -9.28 1.68 3.70
CA LEU A 24 -8.99 0.80 2.56
C LEU A 24 -10.22 0.00 2.09
N ASP A 25 -11.20 -0.13 2.97
CA ASP A 25 -12.47 -0.83 2.79
C ASP A 25 -13.60 0.12 2.40
N GLU A 26 -13.32 1.41 2.17
CA GLU A 26 -14.33 2.32 1.66
C GLU A 26 -14.67 2.03 0.18
N ASP A 27 -15.93 2.23 -0.19
CA ASP A 27 -16.45 2.01 -1.56
C ASP A 27 -16.07 3.15 -2.51
N SER A 28 -14.77 3.45 -2.56
CA SER A 28 -14.19 4.38 -3.53
C SER A 28 -13.36 3.60 -4.54
N SER A 29 -13.41 4.01 -5.80
CA SER A 29 -12.59 3.40 -6.86
C SER A 29 -11.10 3.42 -6.54
N GLN A 30 -10.64 4.43 -5.79
CA GLN A 30 -9.25 4.58 -5.33
C GLN A 30 -8.88 3.53 -4.28
N ALA A 31 -9.74 3.32 -3.27
CA ALA A 31 -9.51 2.34 -2.22
C ALA A 31 -9.54 0.91 -2.78
N ILE A 32 -10.51 0.61 -3.66
CA ILE A 32 -10.59 -0.69 -4.34
C ILE A 32 -9.33 -0.96 -5.16
N ALA A 33 -8.90 0.01 -5.98
CA ALA A 33 -7.69 -0.14 -6.79
C ALA A 33 -6.43 -0.29 -5.93
N ALA A 34 -6.29 0.51 -4.87
CA ALA A 34 -5.16 0.44 -3.96
C ALA A 34 -5.12 -0.91 -3.22
N ASN A 35 -6.26 -1.40 -2.73
CA ASN A 35 -6.34 -2.67 -2.01
C ASN A 35 -6.02 -3.86 -2.93
N ALA A 36 -6.47 -3.82 -4.19
CA ALA A 36 -6.20 -4.87 -5.16
C ALA A 36 -4.71 -5.06 -5.50
N ILE A 37 -3.92 -3.98 -5.50
CA ILE A 37 -2.49 -4.02 -5.87
C ILE A 37 -1.55 -4.02 -4.66
N TRP A 38 -2.05 -3.69 -3.47
CA TRP A 38 -1.22 -3.44 -2.30
C TRP A 38 -0.35 -4.64 -1.93
N GLU A 39 -0.94 -5.82 -1.84
CA GLU A 39 -0.23 -7.03 -1.43
C GLU A 39 0.85 -7.41 -2.44
N TYR A 40 0.51 -7.39 -3.74
CA TYR A 40 1.42 -7.69 -4.83
C TYR A 40 2.67 -6.78 -4.81
N ILE A 41 2.48 -5.46 -4.74
CA ILE A 41 3.61 -4.51 -4.73
C ILE A 41 4.42 -4.64 -3.44
N ARG A 42 3.75 -4.84 -2.30
CA ARG A 42 4.43 -5.01 -1.01
C ARG A 42 5.34 -6.23 -1.07
N ASP A 43 4.84 -7.34 -1.59
CA ASP A 43 5.58 -8.60 -1.62
C ASP A 43 6.73 -8.51 -2.65
N GLU A 44 6.53 -7.91 -3.83
CA GLU A 44 7.60 -7.61 -4.80
C GLU A 44 8.75 -6.78 -4.20
N VAL A 45 8.42 -5.74 -3.42
CA VAL A 45 9.43 -4.90 -2.75
C VAL A 45 10.16 -5.67 -1.65
N LEU A 46 9.46 -6.53 -0.93
CA LEU A 46 10.05 -7.40 0.09
C LEU A 46 10.96 -8.48 -0.52
N GLU A 47 10.68 -8.95 -1.74
CA GLU A 47 11.53 -9.91 -2.45
C GLU A 47 12.78 -9.27 -3.07
N THR A 48 12.73 -7.98 -3.40
CA THR A 48 13.83 -7.27 -4.10
C THR A 48 15.16 -7.26 -3.32
N LYS A 49 15.13 -7.45 -1.99
CA LYS A 49 16.34 -7.51 -1.14
C LYS A 49 16.20 -8.59 -0.08
N ASP A 50 17.33 -9.06 0.43
CA ASP A 50 17.34 -10.09 1.47
C ASP A 50 17.08 -9.49 2.86
N TRP A 51 15.81 -9.13 3.13
CA TRP A 51 15.41 -8.56 4.42
C TRP A 51 15.28 -9.68 5.45
N ARG A 52 16.11 -9.66 6.50
CA ARG A 52 16.08 -10.66 7.58
C ARG A 52 14.71 -10.85 8.24
N PHE A 53 13.87 -9.80 8.27
CA PHE A 53 12.52 -9.87 8.82
C PHE A 53 11.46 -10.37 7.82
N ALA A 54 11.73 -10.30 6.52
CA ALA A 54 10.79 -10.72 5.47
C ALA A 54 10.89 -12.23 5.17
N LYS A 55 11.99 -12.89 5.58
CA LYS A 55 12.24 -14.34 5.37
C LYS A 55 11.17 -15.28 5.96
N THR A 56 10.44 -14.84 6.97
CA THR A 56 9.45 -15.69 7.68
C THR A 56 8.06 -15.65 7.04
N ARG A 57 7.85 -14.75 6.07
CA ARG A 57 6.54 -14.53 5.47
C ARG A 57 6.48 -15.23 4.12
N ILE A 58 6.53 -16.56 4.16
CA ILE A 58 6.27 -17.48 3.05
C ILE A 58 5.38 -18.60 3.59
#